data_AF-I3WTR4-F1
#
_entry.id   AF-I3WTR4-F1
#
_cell.length_a   1.000
_cell.length_b   1.000
_cell.length_c   1.000
_cell.angle_alpha   90.00
_cell.angle_beta   90.00
_cell.angle_gamma   90.00
#
_symmetry.space_group_name_H-M   'P 1'
#
loop_
_entity.id
_entity.type
_entity.pdbx_description
1 polymer ?
#
loop_
_entity_poly.entity_id
_entity_poly.type
_entity_poly.pdbx_seq_one_letter_code
_entity_poly.pdbx_strand_id
1 'polypeptide(L)'
;DEILLSLKYVRPGNGFEPNFQLLEKLEVNGVNAHPLFVFLKEKLPQPSDDSVSLMGDPKFIIWSPVNRNDISWNFEKFLIGPDGEPFKRYSR
;
A
#
# COMPACT_ATOMS: atom_id res chain seq x y z
N ASP A 1 -16.31 -10.44 -1.57
CA ASP A 1 -16.81 -10.98 -2.85
C ASP A 1 -16.67 -10.02 -4.04
N GLU A 2 -17.02 -8.74 -3.90
CA GLU A 2 -17.00 -7.77 -5.02
C GLU A 2 -15.62 -7.53 -5.65
N ILE A 3 -14.53 -7.61 -4.87
CA ILE A 3 -13.17 -7.34 -5.38
C ILE A 3 -12.77 -8.38 -6.44
N LEU A 4 -12.95 -9.67 -6.14
CA LEU A 4 -12.58 -10.74 -7.08
C LEU A 4 -13.43 -10.69 -8.34
N LEU A 5 -14.73 -10.41 -8.21
CA LEU A 5 -15.62 -10.23 -9.36
C LEU A 5 -15.21 -9.03 -10.20
N SER A 6 -14.83 -7.92 -9.56
CA SER A 6 -14.35 -6.73 -10.26
C SER A 6 -13.05 -7.01 -11.03
N LEU A 7 -12.12 -7.74 -10.44
CA LEU A 7 -10.88 -8.14 -11.11
C LEU A 7 -11.15 -9.05 -12.32
N LYS A 8 -12.08 -10.01 -12.17
CA LYS A 8 -12.41 -11.00 -13.19
C LYS A 8 -13.21 -10.45 -14.37
N TYR A 9 -14.14 -9.53 -14.11
CA TYR A 9 -15.13 -9.10 -15.10
C TYR A 9 -15.10 -7.61 -15.45
N VAL A 10 -14.44 -6.76 -14.66
CA VAL A 10 -14.43 -5.30 -14.87
C VAL A 10 -13.05 -4.80 -15.26
N ARG A 11 -12.07 -4.92 -14.36
CA ARG A 11 -10.69 -4.49 -14.60
C ARG A 11 -9.74 -5.23 -13.66
N PRO A 12 -8.74 -6.00 -14.14
CA PRO A 12 -8.33 -6.15 -15.54
C PRO A 12 -9.39 -6.75 -16.49
N GLY A 13 -10.35 -7.51 -15.96
CA GLY A 13 -11.37 -8.18 -16.76
C GLY A 13 -10.81 -9.41 -17.46
N ASN A 14 -11.48 -9.85 -18.53
CA ASN A 14 -11.05 -10.98 -19.38
C ASN A 14 -10.77 -12.28 -18.62
N GLY A 15 -11.49 -12.54 -17.53
CA GLY A 15 -11.29 -13.76 -16.74
C GLY A 15 -10.05 -13.73 -15.85
N PHE A 16 -9.45 -12.56 -15.62
CA PHE A 16 -8.27 -12.42 -14.77
C PHE A 16 -8.54 -12.92 -13.34
N GLU A 17 -7.63 -13.75 -12.84
CA GLU A 17 -7.63 -14.26 -11.47
C GLU A 17 -6.24 -14.07 -10.86
N PRO A 18 -6.11 -13.43 -9.69
CA PRO A 18 -4.84 -13.35 -8.98
C PRO A 18 -4.31 -14.74 -8.64
N ASN A 19 -3.06 -15.02 -8.98
CA ASN A 19 -2.35 -16.24 -8.59
C ASN A 19 -1.57 -16.08 -7.27
N PHE A 20 -1.88 -15.03 -6.51
CA PHE A 20 -1.32 -14.72 -5.21
C PHE A 20 -2.43 -14.41 -4.22
N GLN A 21 -2.12 -14.53 -2.93
CA GLN A 21 -3.09 -14.31 -1.86
C GLN A 21 -3.52 -12.84 -1.81
N LEU A 22 -4.84 -12.61 -1.83
CA LEU A 22 -5.43 -11.35 -1.43
C LEU A 22 -5.88 -11.43 0.03
N LEU A 23 -5.71 -10.34 0.74
CA LEU A 23 -6.15 -10.17 2.12
C LEU A 23 -7.41 -9.29 2.15
N GLU A 24 -8.03 -9.20 3.32
CA GLU A 24 -9.17 -8.31 3.54
C GLU A 24 -8.79 -6.83 3.38
N LYS A 25 -9.77 -6.02 3.00
CA LYS A 25 -9.59 -4.57 2.86
C LYS A 25 -9.35 -3.94 4.24
N LEU A 26 -8.31 -3.12 4.35
CA LEU A 26 -7.93 -2.42 5.58
C LEU A 26 -7.38 -1.02 5.28
N GLU A 27 -7.15 -0.24 6.33
CA GLU A 27 -6.48 1.06 6.24
C GLU A 27 -4.96 0.91 6.40
N VAL A 28 -4.19 1.61 5.57
CA VAL A 28 -2.71 1.60 5.61
C VAL A 28 -2.11 2.90 6.17
N ASN A 29 -2.94 3.96 6.27
CA ASN A 29 -2.61 5.26 6.83
C ASN A 29 -3.69 5.70 7.82
N GLY A 30 -3.40 6.75 8.59
CA GLY A 30 -4.33 7.30 9.59
C GLY A 30 -4.42 6.47 10.88
N VAL A 31 -5.38 6.85 11.73
CA VAL A 31 -5.52 6.34 13.10
C VAL A 31 -5.86 4.84 13.17
N ASN A 32 -6.53 4.29 12.16
CA ASN A 32 -6.83 2.85 12.11
C ASN A 32 -5.90 2.07 11.17
N ALA A 33 -4.72 2.63 10.85
CA ALA A 33 -3.73 1.92 10.05
C ALA A 33 -3.41 0.56 10.68
N HIS A 34 -3.48 -0.49 9.87
CA HIS A 34 -3.20 -1.84 10.34
C HIS A 34 -1.76 -1.93 10.89
N PRO A 35 -1.51 -2.62 12.03
CA PRO A 35 -0.20 -2.62 12.70
C PRO A 35 0.98 -3.03 11.81
N LEU A 36 0.76 -3.94 10.85
CA LEU A 36 1.77 -4.30 9.85
C LEU A 36 2.25 -3.08 9.05
N PHE A 37 1.34 -2.22 8.59
CA PHE A 37 1.70 -1.05 7.80
C PHE A 37 2.31 0.06 8.66
N VAL A 38 1.92 0.16 9.94
CA VAL A 38 2.63 1.04 10.89
C VAL A 38 4.09 0.60 11.00
N PHE A 39 4.34 -0.69 11.27
CA PHE A 39 5.69 -1.26 11.37
C PHE A 39 6.51 -1.06 10.09
N LEU A 40 5.94 -1.36 8.92
CA LEU A 40 6.63 -1.22 7.63
C LEU A 40 6.99 0.24 7.32
N LYS A 41 6.09 1.20 7.59
CA LYS A 41 6.35 2.64 7.38
C LYS A 41 7.36 3.19 8.39
N GLU A 42 7.47 2.63 9.58
CA GLU A 42 8.51 3.01 10.55
C GLU A 42 9.89 2.49 10.13
N LYS A 43 9.97 1.23 9.68
CA LYS A 43 11.22 0.60 9.25
C LYS A 43 11.74 1.15 7.93
N LEU A 44 10.83 1.47 7.01
CA LEU A 44 11.14 1.99 5.68
C LEU A 44 10.33 3.28 5.44
N PRO A 45 10.80 4.43 5.97
CA PRO A 45 10.00 5.66 6.01
C PRO A 45 9.76 6.30 4.65
N GLN A 46 10.59 6.00 3.64
CA GLN A 46 10.50 6.60 2.32
C GLN A 46 10.75 5.53 1.24
N PRO A 47 10.09 5.63 0.08
CA PRO A 47 10.47 4.85 -1.09
C PRO A 47 11.90 5.14 -1.52
N SER A 48 12.58 4.11 -1.98
CA SER A 48 13.98 4.19 -2.42
C SER A 48 14.17 4.87 -3.78
N ASP A 49 13.10 4.96 -4.57
CA ASP A 49 13.02 5.49 -5.92
C ASP A 49 12.30 6.85 -6.00
N ASP A 50 11.56 7.25 -4.95
CA ASP A 50 10.98 8.58 -4.78
C ASP A 50 10.84 8.90 -3.28
N SER A 51 11.81 9.64 -2.74
CA SER A 51 11.89 9.93 -1.31
C SER A 51 11.14 11.18 -0.87
N VAL A 52 10.48 11.88 -1.79
CA VAL A 52 9.96 13.25 -1.56
C VAL A 52 8.46 13.34 -1.77
N SER A 53 7.92 12.65 -2.77
CA SER A 53 6.51 12.78 -3.13
C SER A 53 5.60 12.07 -2.12
N LEU A 54 4.66 12.82 -1.53
CA LEU A 54 3.55 12.24 -0.75
C LEU A 54 2.24 12.27 -1.55
N MET A 55 1.82 13.43 -2.03
CA MET A 55 0.58 13.57 -2.81
C MET A 55 0.67 14.81 -3.71
N GLY A 56 0.17 14.69 -4.94
CA GLY A 56 0.15 15.80 -5.89
C GLY A 56 -0.93 16.84 -5.59
N ASP A 57 -2.13 16.38 -5.19
CA ASP A 57 -3.23 17.24 -4.74
C ASP A 57 -3.59 16.89 -3.29
N PRO A 58 -3.45 17.83 -2.33
CA PRO A 58 -3.78 17.61 -0.92
C PRO A 58 -5.21 17.10 -0.68
N LYS A 59 -6.16 17.33 -1.60
CA LYS A 59 -7.55 16.85 -1.46
C LYS A 59 -7.68 15.33 -1.42
N PHE A 60 -6.69 14.59 -1.93
CA PHE A 60 -6.68 13.13 -1.85
C PHE A 60 -6.20 12.60 -0.51
N ILE A 61 -5.68 13.46 0.38
CA ILE A 61 -5.32 13.09 1.75
C ILE A 61 -6.60 13.15 2.59
N ILE A 62 -7.26 12.00 2.71
CA ILE A 62 -8.54 11.84 3.42
C ILE A 62 -8.41 11.07 4.74
N TRP A 63 -7.18 10.89 5.23
CA TRP A 63 -6.88 10.20 6.49
C TRP A 63 -6.27 11.17 7.51
N SER A 64 -6.32 10.79 8.79
CA SER A 64 -5.73 11.54 9.89
C SER A 64 -5.23 10.58 10.98
N PRO A 65 -4.09 10.86 11.65
CA PRO A 65 -3.14 11.93 11.33
C PRO A 65 -2.38 11.65 10.03
N VAL A 66 -1.81 12.71 9.45
CA VAL A 66 -0.93 12.64 8.27
C VAL A 66 0.51 12.62 8.74
N ASN A 67 1.28 11.62 8.29
CA ASN A 67 2.68 11.43 8.64
C ASN A 67 3.58 11.48 7.41
N ARG A 68 4.85 11.85 7.61
CA ARG A 68 5.84 11.95 6.53
C ARG A 68 6.18 10.61 5.88
N ASN A 69 5.91 9.49 6.56
CA ASN A 69 6.16 8.15 6.07
C ASN A 69 4.92 7.47 5.48
N ASP A 70 3.79 8.19 5.38
CA ASP A 70 2.55 7.64 4.85
C ASP A 70 2.70 7.07 3.43
N ILE A 71 1.88 6.07 3.14
CA ILE A 71 1.80 5.48 1.80
C ILE A 71 1.15 6.49 0.86
N SER A 72 1.81 6.77 -0.25
CA SER A 72 1.46 7.89 -1.14
C SER A 72 0.29 7.57 -2.07
N TRP A 73 0.16 6.31 -2.49
CA TRP A 73 -0.91 5.88 -3.40
C TRP A 73 -1.08 4.35 -3.41
N ASN A 74 -2.05 3.89 -4.20
CA ASN A 74 -2.21 2.48 -4.53
C ASN A 74 -0.96 1.93 -5.21
N PHE A 75 -0.68 0.64 -4.96
CA PHE A 75 0.46 -0.11 -5.51
C PHE A 75 1.84 0.35 -5.02
N GLU A 76 1.98 0.87 -3.81
CA GLU A 76 3.28 0.95 -3.15
C GLU A 76 3.75 -0.45 -2.71
N LYS A 77 5.07 -0.71 -2.74
CA LYS A 77 5.61 -2.07 -2.52
C LYS A 77 6.63 -2.10 -1.38
N PHE A 78 6.56 -3.14 -0.57
CA PHE A 78 7.54 -3.46 0.47
C PHE A 78 8.13 -4.84 0.17
N LEU A 79 9.46 -4.93 0.16
CA LEU A 79 10.21 -6.17 0.04
C LEU A 79 10.69 -6.59 1.43
N ILE A 80 10.37 -7.81 1.83
CA ILE A 80 10.71 -8.38 3.13
C ILE A 80 11.68 -9.54 2.92
N GLY A 81 12.73 -9.60 3.73
CA GLY A 81 13.71 -10.68 3.73
C GLY A 81 13.15 -12.00 4.25
N PRO A 82 13.83 -13.14 3.99
CA PRO A 82 13.43 -14.45 4.51
C PRO A 82 13.53 -14.56 6.04
N ASP A 83 14.25 -13.64 6.68
CA ASP A 83 14.34 -13.46 8.13
C ASP A 83 13.18 -12.63 8.71
N GLY A 84 12.29 -12.10 7.86
CA GLY A 84 11.17 -11.25 8.25
C GLY A 84 11.53 -9.77 8.34
N GLU A 85 12.78 -9.38 8.08
CA GLU A 85 13.19 -7.97 8.16
C GLU A 85 12.80 -7.18 6.90
N PRO A 86 12.20 -5.99 7.02
CA PRO A 86 11.93 -5.12 5.88
C PRO A 86 13.23 -4.70 5.17
N PHE A 87 13.35 -5.03 3.89
CA PHE A 87 14.55 -4.80 3.11
C PHE A 87 14.48 -3.51 2.27
N LYS A 88 13.39 -3.28 1.54
CA LYS A 88 13.28 -2.12 0.64
C LYS A 88 11.84 -1.72 0.35
N ARG A 89 11.62 -0.41 0.16
CA ARG A 89 10.33 0.21 -0.19
C ARG A 89 10.42 0.86 -1.57
N TYR A 90 9.36 0.71 -2.36
CA TYR A 90 9.28 1.21 -3.73
C TYR A 90 7.97 1.97 -3.95
N SER A 91 8.06 3.06 -4.69
CA SER A 91 6.94 3.94 -5.02
C SER A 91 5.93 3.27 -5.97
N ARG A 92 4.86 4.01 -6.32
CA ARG A 92 3.71 3.54 -7.13
C ARG A 92 4.09 3.19 -8.57
#